data_AF-A0A0V1KKG4-F1
#
_entry.id   AF-A0A0V1KKG4-F1
#
_cell.length_a   1.000
_cell.length_b   1.000
_cell.length_c   1.000
_cell.angle_alpha   90.00
_cell.angle_beta   90.00
_cell.angle_gamma   90.00
#
_symmetry.space_group_name_H-M   'P 1'
#
loop_
_entity.id
_entity.type
_entity.pdbx_description
1 polymer ?
#
loop_
_entity_poly.entity_id
_entity_poly.type
_entity_poly.pdbx_seq_one_letter_code
_entity_poly.pdbx_strand_id
1 'polypeptide(L)'
;LVCKLRDISDVASVIPLRLTGGAFAAYLQLNAQERSSIDKVKEALLAAFAADTFVAYDQFVSRKLGPDESPDVFLAELRRLATLFGGVSEKPLACAFVAGLPENVRNCLGRHREWRSRT
;
A
#
# COMPACT_ATOMS: atom_id res chain seq x y z
N LEU A 1 20.51 9.80 6.48
CA LEU A 1 21.97 9.51 6.58
C LEU A 1 22.79 10.79 6.64
N VAL A 2 22.71 11.69 5.65
CA VAL A 2 23.50 12.93 5.59
C VAL A 2 23.38 13.82 6.84
N CYS A 3 22.18 14.02 7.41
CA CYS A 3 22.01 14.86 8.62
C CYS A 3 22.72 14.27 9.84
N LYS A 4 22.66 12.94 10.04
CA LYS A 4 23.39 12.24 11.11
C LYS A 4 24.91 12.34 10.93
N LEU A 5 25.39 12.32 9.70
CA LEU A 5 26.82 12.45 9.38
C LEU A 5 27.36 13.88 9.54
N ARG A 6 26.48 14.88 9.56
CA ARG A 6 26.83 16.30 9.70
C ARG A 6 26.45 16.90 11.06
N ASP A 7 26.11 16.05 12.01
CA ASP A 7 25.70 16.44 13.36
C ASP A 7 24.57 17.48 13.40
N ILE A 8 23.67 17.41 12.40
CA ILE A 8 22.50 18.28 12.33
C ILE A 8 21.44 17.70 13.26
N SER A 9 21.24 18.36 14.39
CA SER A 9 20.24 18.02 15.41
C SER A 9 18.84 18.45 15.01
N ASP A 10 18.69 19.63 14.41
CA ASP A 10 17.42 20.13 13.91
C ASP A 10 17.18 19.72 12.47
N VAL A 11 16.62 18.53 12.30
CA VAL A 11 16.30 17.99 10.97
C VAL A 11 15.09 18.70 10.35
N ALA A 12 14.21 19.32 11.15
CA ALA A 12 13.00 19.97 10.65
C ALA A 12 13.32 21.20 9.78
N SER A 13 14.35 21.99 10.13
CA SER A 13 14.75 23.16 9.35
C SER A 13 15.39 22.84 8.00
N VAL A 14 15.95 21.64 7.82
CA VAL A 14 16.61 21.24 6.56
C VAL A 14 15.70 20.47 5.61
N ILE A 15 14.58 19.94 6.09
CA ILE A 15 13.61 19.23 5.24
C ILE A 15 13.11 20.12 4.09
N PRO A 16 12.68 21.37 4.30
CA PRO A 16 12.12 22.22 3.23
C PRO A 16 13.09 22.45 2.09
N LEU A 17 14.40 22.52 2.39
CA LEU A 17 15.47 22.70 1.39
C LEU A 17 15.59 21.51 0.43
N ARG A 18 14.99 20.37 0.76
CA ARG A 18 14.98 19.15 -0.06
C ARG A 18 13.64 18.86 -0.70
N LEU A 19 12.59 19.59 -0.36
CA LEU A 19 11.27 19.41 -0.95
C LEU A 19 11.18 20.19 -2.26
N THR A 20 10.62 19.57 -3.28
CA THR A 20 10.42 20.18 -4.60
C THR A 20 9.00 19.94 -5.10
N GLY A 21 8.46 20.86 -5.89
CA GLY A 21 7.14 20.73 -6.52
C GLY A 21 6.03 20.51 -5.50
N GLY A 22 5.18 19.50 -5.74
CA GLY A 22 4.02 19.17 -4.90
C GLY A 22 4.37 18.91 -3.43
N ALA A 23 5.58 18.41 -3.14
CA ALA A 23 5.97 18.13 -1.76
C ALA A 23 6.25 19.40 -0.97
N PHE A 24 6.82 20.40 -1.65
CA PHE A 24 7.00 21.72 -1.07
C PHE A 24 5.65 22.43 -0.90
N ALA A 25 4.72 22.27 -1.84
CA ALA A 25 3.36 22.81 -1.72
C ALA A 25 2.60 22.24 -0.51
N ALA A 26 2.69 20.92 -0.26
CA ALA A 26 2.12 20.29 0.93
C ALA A 26 2.74 20.84 2.24
N TYR A 27 4.07 21.04 2.26
CA TYR A 27 4.74 21.67 3.40
C TYR A 27 4.26 23.12 3.64
N LEU A 28 4.00 23.88 2.57
CA LEU A 28 3.51 25.25 2.67
C LEU A 28 2.07 25.36 3.23
N GLN A 29 1.28 24.28 3.18
CA GLN A 29 -0.06 24.26 3.78
C GLN A 29 -0.02 24.13 5.31
N LEU A 30 1.10 23.68 5.88
CA LEU A 30 1.28 23.56 7.32
C LEU A 30 1.46 24.93 7.99
N ASN A 31 0.94 25.08 9.20
CA ASN A 31 1.16 26.27 10.02
C ASN A 31 2.54 26.25 10.69
N ALA A 32 2.94 27.37 11.31
CA ALA A 32 4.28 27.52 11.91
C ALA A 32 4.58 26.49 13.01
N GLN A 33 3.55 26.07 13.76
CA GLN A 33 3.70 25.08 14.84
C GLN A 33 3.87 23.66 14.29
N GLU A 34 3.20 23.33 13.19
CA GLU A 34 3.34 22.03 12.53
C GLU A 34 4.69 21.90 11.84
N ARG A 35 5.20 22.99 11.26
CA ARG A 35 6.50 23.01 10.56
C ARG A 35 7.71 22.81 11.48
N SER A 36 7.58 23.12 12.77
CA SER A 36 8.65 22.89 13.75
C SER A 36 8.69 21.43 14.24
N SER A 37 7.65 20.64 13.97
CA SER A 37 7.59 19.22 14.32
C SER A 37 7.89 18.35 13.12
N ILE A 38 8.97 17.55 13.21
CA ILE A 38 9.32 16.60 12.16
C ILE A 38 8.23 15.55 11.93
N ASP A 39 7.53 15.14 12.99
CA ASP A 39 6.46 14.15 12.90
C ASP A 39 5.27 14.70 12.12
N LYS A 40 4.89 15.96 12.36
CA LYS A 40 3.80 16.63 11.62
C LYS A 40 4.15 16.85 10.16
N VAL A 41 5.37 17.29 9.87
CA VAL A 41 5.84 17.41 8.47
C VAL A 41 5.84 16.05 7.77
N LYS A 42 6.29 14.99 8.45
CA LYS A 42 6.26 13.63 7.92
C LYS A 42 4.83 13.15 7.66
N GLU A 43 3.93 13.32 8.62
CA GLU A 43 2.50 12.98 8.47
C GLU A 43 1.87 13.71 7.29
N ALA A 44 2.11 15.01 7.15
CA ALA A 44 1.56 15.81 6.06
C ALA A 44 2.08 15.39 4.68
N LEU A 45 3.38 15.12 4.58
CA LEU A 45 3.98 14.59 3.35
C LEU A 45 3.43 13.20 3.02
N LEU A 46 3.31 12.33 4.02
CA LEU A 46 2.70 11.01 3.83
C LEU A 46 1.23 11.13 3.40
N ALA A 47 0.46 12.05 3.95
CA ALA A 47 -0.93 12.27 3.57
C ALA A 47 -1.06 12.85 2.15
N ALA A 48 -0.22 13.82 1.79
CA ALA A 48 -0.25 14.46 0.47
C ALA A 48 0.12 13.52 -0.69
N PHE A 49 0.91 12.48 -0.40
CA PHE A 49 1.35 11.48 -1.37
C PHE A 49 0.88 10.06 -1.07
N ALA A 50 0.00 9.89 -0.08
CA ALA A 50 -0.62 8.60 0.17
C ALA A 50 -1.31 8.18 -1.13
N ALA A 51 -1.06 6.94 -1.55
CA ALA A 51 -1.90 6.34 -2.59
C ALA A 51 -3.35 6.45 -2.09
N ASP A 52 -4.24 6.98 -2.92
CA ASP A 52 -5.65 7.08 -2.57
C ASP A 52 -6.13 5.69 -2.14
N THR A 53 -6.51 5.57 -0.87
CA THR A 53 -6.98 4.34 -0.23
C THR A 53 -8.09 3.69 -1.07
N PHE A 54 -8.94 4.51 -1.70
CA PHE A 54 -10.00 4.05 -2.58
C PHE A 54 -9.44 3.46 -3.88
N VAL A 55 -8.45 4.11 -4.50
CA VAL A 55 -7.78 3.60 -5.72
C VAL A 55 -7.02 2.31 -5.41
N ALA A 56 -6.34 2.22 -4.28
CA ALA A 56 -5.66 1.00 -3.86
C ALA A 56 -6.63 -0.16 -3.63
N TYR A 57 -7.78 0.13 -3.01
CA TYR A 57 -8.85 -0.85 -2.83
C TYR A 57 -9.48 -1.28 -4.17
N ASP A 58 -9.76 -0.34 -5.07
CA ASP A 58 -10.30 -0.63 -6.40
C ASP A 58 -9.33 -1.52 -7.21
N GLN A 59 -8.04 -1.22 -7.19
CA GLN A 59 -6.99 -2.06 -7.77
C GLN A 59 -6.94 -3.45 -7.13
N PHE A 60 -7.12 -3.55 -5.80
CA PHE A 60 -7.14 -4.82 -5.10
C PHE A 60 -8.34 -5.70 -5.52
N VAL A 61 -9.53 -5.12 -5.64
CA VAL A 61 -10.76 -5.84 -6.01
C VAL A 61 -10.78 -6.22 -7.49
N SER A 62 -10.26 -5.36 -8.36
CA SER A 62 -10.20 -5.60 -9.81
C SER A 62 -9.07 -6.53 -10.23
N ARG A 63 -8.10 -6.80 -9.35
CA ARG A 63 -6.92 -7.60 -9.69
C ARG A 63 -7.28 -9.04 -10.09
N LYS A 64 -6.82 -9.43 -11.28
CA LYS A 64 -6.88 -10.82 -11.79
C LYS A 64 -5.48 -11.32 -12.08
N LEU A 65 -5.24 -12.61 -11.85
CA LEU A 65 -3.97 -13.26 -12.19
C LEU A 65 -3.71 -13.11 -13.69
N GLY A 66 -2.54 -12.57 -14.05
CA GLY A 66 -2.13 -12.45 -15.46
C GLY A 66 -1.85 -13.82 -16.11
N PRO A 67 -1.92 -13.93 -17.45
CA PRO A 67 -1.70 -15.20 -18.15
C PRO A 67 -0.31 -15.80 -17.94
N ASP A 68 0.71 -14.94 -17.79
CA ASP A 68 2.12 -15.33 -17.58
C ASP A 68 2.61 -15.02 -16.15
N GLU A 69 1.70 -14.63 -15.27
CA GLU A 69 2.03 -14.27 -13.90
C GLU A 69 2.01 -15.51 -13.01
N SER A 70 3.03 -15.67 -12.14
CA SER A 70 3.01 -16.75 -11.16
C SER A 70 2.05 -16.43 -10.01
N PRO A 71 1.39 -17.44 -9.42
CA PRO A 71 0.47 -17.23 -8.29
C PRO A 71 1.14 -16.53 -7.09
N ASP A 72 2.43 -16.80 -6.85
CA ASP A 72 3.18 -16.16 -5.76
C ASP A 72 3.38 -14.66 -5.99
N VAL A 73 3.67 -14.25 -7.24
CA VAL A 73 3.79 -12.83 -7.61
C VAL A 73 2.45 -12.12 -7.47
N PHE A 74 1.37 -12.77 -7.92
CA PHE A 74 0.02 -12.24 -7.75
C PHE A 74 -0.37 -12.07 -6.28
N LEU A 75 -0.08 -13.05 -5.43
CA LEU A 75 -0.34 -12.96 -4.00
C LEU A 75 0.50 -11.88 -3.32
N ALA A 76 1.77 -11.74 -3.72
CA ALA A 76 2.65 -10.67 -3.23
C ALA A 76 2.08 -9.29 -3.59
N GLU A 77 1.54 -9.14 -4.80
CA GLU A 77 0.94 -7.88 -5.24
C GLU A 77 -0.38 -7.59 -4.51
N LEU A 78 -1.24 -8.59 -4.27
CA LEU A 78 -2.43 -8.44 -3.43
C LEU A 78 -2.08 -7.99 -2.01
N ARG A 79 -1.03 -8.56 -1.41
CA ARG A 79 -0.54 -8.13 -0.08
C ARG A 79 -0.02 -6.69 -0.12
N ARG A 80 0.71 -6.31 -1.16
CA ARG A 80 1.20 -4.95 -1.36
C ARG A 80 0.02 -3.97 -1.43
N LEU A 81 -0.97 -4.24 -2.28
CA LEU A 81 -2.17 -3.41 -2.41
C LEU A 81 -2.95 -3.34 -1.09
N ALA A 82 -3.10 -4.45 -0.39
CA ALA A 82 -3.73 -4.50 0.94
C ALA A 82 -3.08 -3.53 1.93
N THR A 83 -1.75 -3.52 2.00
CA THR A 83 -1.03 -2.63 2.94
C THR A 83 -1.26 -1.15 2.67
N LEU A 84 -1.58 -0.77 1.43
CA LEU A 84 -1.86 0.63 1.07
C LEU A 84 -3.19 1.14 1.65
N PHE A 85 -4.14 0.25 1.97
CA PHE A 85 -5.43 0.62 2.56
C PHE A 85 -5.65 0.10 3.99
N GLY A 86 -4.57 -0.13 4.73
CA GLY A 86 -4.62 -0.54 6.15
C GLY A 86 -4.48 -2.04 6.39
N GLY A 87 -4.19 -2.81 5.35
CA GLY A 87 -4.01 -4.25 5.42
C GLY A 87 -5.34 -5.03 5.39
N VAL A 88 -5.24 -6.32 5.12
CA VAL A 88 -6.35 -7.27 5.29
C VAL A 88 -5.89 -8.50 6.04
N SER A 89 -6.81 -9.12 6.78
CA SER A 89 -6.54 -10.42 7.38
C SER A 89 -6.43 -11.52 6.31
N GLU A 90 -5.83 -12.64 6.67
CA GLU A 90 -5.58 -13.77 5.75
C GLU A 90 -6.85 -14.31 5.08
N LYS A 91 -8.00 -14.27 5.76
CA LYS A 91 -9.27 -14.79 5.20
C LYS A 91 -9.76 -13.96 3.99
N PRO A 92 -9.98 -12.63 4.11
CA PRO A 92 -10.27 -11.77 2.96
C PRO A 92 -9.20 -11.82 1.86
N LEU A 93 -7.92 -11.90 2.24
CA LEU A 93 -6.82 -12.00 1.28
C LEU A 93 -6.92 -13.30 0.45
N ALA A 94 -7.18 -14.44 1.10
CA ALA A 94 -7.40 -15.72 0.43
C ALA A 94 -8.64 -15.68 -0.48
N CYS A 95 -9.72 -15.03 -0.04
CA CYS A 95 -10.91 -14.84 -0.89
C CYS A 95 -10.58 -14.00 -2.14
N ALA A 96 -9.84 -12.89 -1.98
CA ALA A 96 -9.41 -12.05 -3.10
C ALA A 96 -8.50 -12.82 -4.07
N PHE A 97 -7.56 -13.58 -3.53
CA PHE A 97 -6.69 -14.46 -4.32
C PHE A 97 -7.52 -15.43 -5.15
N VAL A 98 -8.42 -16.20 -4.53
CA VAL A 98 -9.29 -17.16 -5.24
C VAL A 98 -10.19 -16.45 -6.25
N ALA A 99 -10.75 -15.28 -5.93
CA ALA A 99 -11.60 -14.50 -6.84
C ALA A 99 -10.84 -13.92 -8.04
N GLY A 100 -9.52 -13.74 -7.92
CA GLY A 100 -8.65 -13.27 -8.98
C GLY A 100 -8.16 -14.36 -9.93
N LEU A 101 -8.36 -15.64 -9.59
CA LEU A 101 -7.93 -16.76 -10.43
C LEU A 101 -8.82 -16.94 -11.68
N PRO A 102 -8.26 -17.46 -12.78
CA PRO A 102 -9.02 -17.89 -13.95
C PRO A 102 -10.15 -18.86 -13.58
N GLU A 103 -11.28 -18.78 -14.28
CA GLU A 103 -12.50 -19.53 -13.95
C GLU A 103 -12.29 -21.05 -13.96
N ASN A 104 -11.50 -21.56 -14.92
CA ASN A 104 -11.13 -22.98 -14.97
C ASN A 104 -10.42 -23.44 -13.69
N VAL A 105 -9.52 -22.64 -13.13
CA VAL A 105 -8.79 -22.96 -11.89
C VAL A 105 -9.72 -22.91 -10.68
N ARG A 106 -10.60 -21.89 -10.60
CA ARG A 106 -11.60 -21.76 -9.54
C ARG A 106 -12.55 -22.96 -9.50
N ASN A 107 -12.99 -23.42 -10.67
CA ASN A 107 -13.88 -24.57 -10.80
C ASN A 107 -13.21 -25.88 -10.36
N CYS A 108 -11.90 -26.05 -10.60
CA CYS A 108 -11.14 -27.20 -10.07
C CYS A 108 -11.06 -27.18 -8.54
N LEU A 109 -10.80 -26.01 -7.94
CA LEU A 109 -10.74 -25.85 -6.48
C LEU A 109 -12.11 -26.05 -5.80
N GLY A 110 -13.19 -25.58 -6.43
CA GLY A 110 -14.56 -25.76 -5.93
C GLY A 110 -14.99 -27.24 -5.87
N ARG A 111 -14.68 -28.02 -6.91
CA ARG A 111 -15.00 -29.46 -6.96
C ARG A 111 -14.29 -30.25 -5.87
N HIS A 112 -13.08 -29.86 -5.45
CA HIS A 112 -12.35 -30.57 -4.41
C HIS A 112 -12.94 -30.37 -2.99
N ARG A 113 -13.71 -29.30 -2.75
CA ARG A 113 -14.49 -29.15 -1.50
C ARG A 113 -15.73 -30.05 -1.48
N GLU A 114 -16.35 -30.26 -2.64
CA GLU A 114 -17.57 -31.07 -2.76
C GLU A 114 -17.32 -32.57 -2.54
N TRP A 115 -16.13 -33.08 -2.89
CA TRP A 115 -15.74 -34.46 -2.59
C TRP A 115 -15.43 -34.74 -1.11
N ARG A 116 -14.98 -33.74 -0.35
CA ARG A 116 -14.67 -33.90 1.09
C ARG A 116 -15.91 -33.87 1.99
N SER A 117 -17.03 -33.35 1.49
CA SER A 117 -18.31 -33.30 2.23
C SER A 117 -19.18 -34.55 2.02
N ARG A 118 -18.67 -35.57 1.29
CA ARG A 118 -19.37 -36.81 0.93
C ARG A 118 -18.70 -38.08 1.47
N THR A 119 -17.69 -37.94 2.32
CA THR A 119 -17.04 -39.03 3.08
C THR A 119 -17.18 -38.75 4.56
#